data_AF-A0A523LXH4-F1
#
_entry.id   AF-A0A523LXH4-F1
#
_cell.length_a   1.000
_cell.length_b   1.000
_cell.length_c   1.000
_cell.angle_alpha   90.00
_cell.angle_beta   90.00
_cell.angle_gamma   90.00
#
_symmetry.space_group_name_H-M   'P 1'
#
loop_
_entity.id
_entity.type
_entity.pdbx_description
1 polymer ?
#
loop_
_entity_poly.entity_id
_entity_poly.type
_entity_poly.pdbx_seq_one_letter_code
_entity_poly.pdbx_strand_id
1 'polypeptide(L)'
;MKMPKKMIALTGFILATLVFSSASIADNSWGRYKWKTSGTLNLDLGHNVNSDWDGHLMNASTDWSISEPLGTWVVTGSTDPASCSPQSGNVQVCNYAYGDNGWLGLAQIYIRRGFTIIAGVAKLNDTYFKLHYYDTPAWRQMVMCQEIAHTFGLAHQDETFSKQESGYVNGLHK
;
A
#
# COMPACT_ATOMS: atom_id res chain seq x y z
N MET A 1 -45.76 -69.24 7.53
CA MET A 1 -45.79 -67.93 8.22
C MET A 1 -45.52 -66.84 7.17
N LYS A 2 -46.45 -65.89 7.02
CA LYS A 2 -46.47 -64.83 5.98
C LYS A 2 -45.79 -63.52 6.47
N MET A 3 -45.44 -62.67 5.50
CA MET A 3 -45.22 -61.21 5.51
C MET A 3 -43.78 -60.69 5.78
N PRO A 4 -43.43 -59.47 5.30
CA PRO A 4 -43.55 -58.95 3.93
C PRO A 4 -42.24 -58.27 3.45
N LYS A 5 -42.01 -58.20 2.13
CA LYS A 5 -40.98 -57.31 1.56
C LYS A 5 -41.45 -55.85 1.74
N LYS A 6 -40.91 -55.13 2.72
CA LYS A 6 -41.10 -53.68 2.85
C LYS A 6 -40.14 -52.97 1.89
N MET A 7 -40.71 -52.31 0.89
CA MET A 7 -40.04 -51.22 0.16
C MET A 7 -39.60 -50.17 1.18
N ILE A 8 -38.31 -49.84 1.19
CA ILE A 8 -37.83 -48.57 1.71
C ILE A 8 -37.42 -47.77 0.49
N ALA A 9 -38.29 -46.85 0.10
CA ALA A 9 -37.97 -45.81 -0.87
C ALA A 9 -36.87 -44.94 -0.24
N LEU A 10 -35.68 -44.95 -0.83
CA LEU A 10 -34.61 -44.04 -0.45
C LEU A 10 -34.90 -42.68 -1.11
N THR A 11 -35.73 -41.86 -0.47
CA THR A 11 -35.88 -40.45 -0.86
C THR A 11 -34.57 -39.74 -0.58
N GLY A 12 -33.78 -39.51 -1.63
CA GLY A 12 -32.56 -38.72 -1.58
C GLY A 12 -32.89 -37.28 -1.21
N PHE A 13 -32.58 -36.87 0.02
CA PHE A 13 -32.56 -35.48 0.40
C PHE A 13 -31.21 -34.90 -0.02
N ILE A 14 -31.15 -34.29 -1.22
CA ILE A 14 -29.99 -33.49 -1.61
C ILE A 14 -30.08 -32.21 -0.76
N LEU A 15 -29.32 -32.16 0.33
CA LEU A 15 -29.10 -30.94 1.08
C LEU A 15 -28.19 -30.05 0.21
N ALA A 16 -28.80 -29.18 -0.59
CA ALA A 16 -28.08 -28.14 -1.32
C ALA A 16 -27.51 -27.15 -0.29
N THR A 17 -26.25 -27.34 0.09
CA THR A 17 -25.51 -26.35 0.87
C THR A 17 -25.27 -25.13 -0.01
N LEU A 18 -26.09 -24.09 0.16
CA LEU A 18 -25.80 -22.76 -0.36
C LEU A 18 -24.56 -22.24 0.37
N VAL A 19 -23.40 -22.37 -0.28
CA VAL A 19 -22.17 -21.70 0.17
C VAL A 19 -22.33 -20.24 -0.21
N PHE A 20 -22.83 -19.43 0.71
CA PHE A 20 -22.76 -17.98 0.57
C PHE A 20 -21.32 -17.55 0.82
N SER A 21 -20.55 -17.37 -0.25
CA SER A 21 -19.27 -16.66 -0.17
C SER A 21 -19.60 -15.21 0.18
N SER A 22 -19.46 -14.84 1.45
CA SER A 22 -19.39 -13.43 1.83
C SER A 22 -18.20 -12.82 1.11
N ALA A 23 -18.44 -11.86 0.22
CA ALA A 23 -17.36 -11.04 -0.33
C ALA A 23 -16.63 -10.41 0.87
N SER A 24 -15.34 -10.73 1.03
CA SER A 24 -14.50 -9.95 1.93
C SER A 24 -14.37 -8.56 1.31
N ILE A 25 -14.98 -7.56 1.94
CA ILE A 25 -14.63 -6.17 1.62
C ILE A 25 -13.28 -5.96 2.29
N ALA A 26 -12.20 -6.04 1.52
CA ALA A 26 -10.91 -5.56 1.97
C ALA A 26 -11.03 -4.03 2.11
N ASP A 27 -11.20 -3.53 3.33
CA ASP A 27 -11.17 -2.10 3.60
C ASP A 27 -9.71 -1.67 3.74
N ASN A 28 -9.16 -1.26 2.60
CA ASN A 28 -7.74 -0.94 2.48
C ASN A 28 -7.46 0.53 2.83
N SER A 29 -8.38 1.17 3.55
CA SER A 29 -8.30 2.59 3.87
C SER A 29 -7.58 2.84 5.19
N TRP A 30 -6.75 3.88 5.21
CA TRP A 30 -6.24 4.45 6.44
C TRP A 30 -7.37 5.24 7.11
N GLY A 31 -8.22 4.51 7.84
CA GLY A 31 -9.39 5.06 8.51
C GLY A 31 -10.33 5.73 7.51
N ARG A 32 -10.55 7.05 7.67
CA ARG A 32 -11.47 7.80 6.79
C ARG A 32 -10.76 8.77 5.85
N TYR A 33 -9.43 8.77 5.89
CA TYR A 33 -8.62 9.77 5.23
C TYR A 33 -8.52 9.52 3.73
N LYS A 34 -8.82 10.55 2.95
CA LYS A 34 -8.74 10.47 1.49
C LYS A 34 -8.46 11.82 0.87
N TRP A 35 -7.78 11.80 -0.26
CA TRP A 35 -7.69 12.96 -1.13
C TRP A 35 -9.07 13.30 -1.70
N LYS A 36 -9.35 14.59 -1.87
CA LYS A 36 -10.57 15.04 -2.52
C LYS A 36 -10.42 14.83 -4.03
N THR A 37 -11.27 14.00 -4.62
CA THR A 37 -11.34 13.80 -6.07
C THR A 37 -12.81 13.69 -6.53
N SER A 38 -13.08 14.10 -7.77
CA SER A 38 -14.37 13.90 -8.46
C SER A 38 -14.24 12.95 -9.67
N GLY A 39 -13.13 12.22 -9.74
CA GLY A 39 -12.76 11.31 -10.83
C GLY A 39 -11.41 10.67 -10.54
N THR A 40 -10.54 10.57 -11.55
CA THR A 40 -9.14 10.17 -11.37
C THR A 40 -8.41 11.14 -10.45
N LEU A 41 -7.76 10.59 -9.43
CA LEU A 41 -6.83 11.30 -8.57
C LEU A 41 -5.45 11.27 -9.24
N ASN A 42 -4.89 12.43 -9.57
CA ASN A 42 -3.49 12.55 -9.99
C ASN A 42 -2.70 13.21 -8.87
N LEU A 43 -1.60 12.58 -8.44
CA LEU A 43 -0.72 13.09 -7.39
C LEU A 43 0.72 13.17 -7.86
N ASP A 44 1.32 14.33 -7.68
CA ASP A 44 2.74 14.51 -7.90
C ASP A 44 3.53 13.91 -6.72
N LEU A 45 4.59 13.18 -7.04
CA LEU A 45 5.59 12.67 -6.11
C LEU A 45 6.84 13.55 -6.24
N GLY A 46 7.02 14.45 -5.28
CA GLY A 46 8.20 15.30 -5.19
C GLY A 46 9.45 14.48 -4.88
N HIS A 47 10.37 14.44 -5.84
CA HIS A 47 11.65 13.74 -5.78
C HIS A 47 12.65 14.48 -4.90
N ASN A 48 12.77 14.07 -3.65
CA ASN A 48 13.80 14.54 -2.71
C ASN A 48 14.64 13.37 -2.19
N VAL A 49 14.79 12.33 -3.01
CA VAL A 49 15.63 11.17 -2.70
C VAL A 49 16.97 11.25 -3.43
N ASN A 50 17.98 10.54 -2.93
CA ASN A 50 19.27 10.41 -3.60
C ASN A 50 19.25 9.26 -4.63
N SER A 51 20.38 9.10 -5.34
CA SER A 51 20.53 8.12 -6.42
C SER A 51 20.29 6.66 -6.04
N ASP A 52 20.43 6.30 -4.76
CA ASP A 52 20.18 4.93 -4.28
C ASP A 52 18.67 4.58 -4.30
N TRP A 53 17.82 5.60 -4.41
CA TRP A 53 16.36 5.49 -4.32
C TRP A 53 15.63 5.91 -5.62
N ASP A 54 16.30 6.59 -6.55
CA ASP A 54 15.71 7.11 -7.79
C ASP A 54 14.93 6.05 -8.58
N GLY A 55 15.57 4.91 -8.85
CA GLY A 55 14.94 3.81 -9.58
C GLY A 55 13.71 3.25 -8.85
N HIS A 56 13.75 3.20 -7.51
CA HIS A 56 12.65 2.72 -6.70
C HIS A 56 11.45 3.66 -6.72
N LEU A 57 11.70 4.97 -6.69
CA LEU A 57 10.65 5.99 -6.78
C LEU A 57 9.96 5.95 -8.15
N MET A 58 10.74 5.83 -9.22
CA MET A 58 10.20 5.71 -10.58
C MET A 58 9.34 4.46 -10.74
N ASN A 59 9.84 3.30 -10.28
CA ASN A 59 9.09 2.05 -10.31
C ASN A 59 7.80 2.15 -9.50
N ALA A 60 7.85 2.68 -8.28
CA ALA A 60 6.68 2.85 -7.43
C ALA A 60 5.62 3.75 -8.10
N SER A 61 6.05 4.84 -8.75
CA SER A 61 5.14 5.71 -9.50
C SER A 61 4.48 4.98 -10.67
N THR A 62 5.25 4.20 -11.43
CA THR A 62 4.71 3.39 -12.52
C THR A 62 3.71 2.37 -12.02
N ASP A 63 4.05 1.63 -10.96
CA ASP A 63 3.22 0.55 -10.41
C ASP A 63 1.88 1.10 -9.87
N TRP A 64 1.90 2.21 -9.13
CA TRP A 64 0.69 2.86 -8.62
C TRP A 64 -0.20 3.46 -9.72
N SER A 65 0.39 3.75 -10.88
CA SER A 65 -0.31 4.33 -12.04
C SER A 65 -0.86 3.29 -13.03
N ILE A 66 -0.71 1.98 -12.77
CA ILE A 66 -1.16 0.92 -13.70
C ILE A 66 -2.68 0.95 -13.91
N SER A 67 -3.47 1.38 -12.92
CA SER A 67 -4.93 1.38 -13.01
C SER A 67 -5.58 2.64 -12.45
N GLU A 68 -6.64 3.09 -13.12
CA GLU A 68 -7.59 4.07 -12.59
C GLU A 68 -8.19 3.58 -11.26
N PRO A 69 -8.52 4.46 -10.30
CA PRO A 69 -8.64 5.92 -10.42
C PRO A 69 -7.44 6.71 -9.86
N LEU A 70 -6.22 6.16 -9.86
CA LEU A 70 -5.01 6.83 -9.33
C LEU A 70 -3.92 6.88 -10.39
N GLY A 71 -3.36 8.06 -10.61
CA GLY A 71 -2.13 8.27 -11.38
C GLY A 71 -1.12 9.08 -10.56
N THR A 72 0.16 8.79 -10.74
CA THR A 72 1.25 9.50 -10.07
C THR A 72 2.33 9.93 -11.06
N TRP A 73 2.92 11.10 -10.80
CA TRP A 73 3.99 11.65 -11.61
C TRP A 73 5.15 12.07 -10.73
N VAL A 74 6.36 11.60 -11.06
CA VAL A 74 7.57 12.07 -10.38
C VAL A 74 7.91 13.47 -10.89
N VAL A 75 7.99 14.42 -9.97
CA VAL A 75 8.34 15.83 -10.23
C VAL A 75 9.53 16.24 -9.37
N THR A 76 10.19 17.35 -9.71
CA THR A 76 11.25 17.90 -8.86
C THR A 76 10.72 18.16 -7.45
N GLY A 77 11.41 17.64 -6.44
CA GLY A 77 11.10 17.89 -5.04
C GLY A 77 11.31 19.36 -4.65
N SER A 78 10.67 19.77 -3.55
CA SER A 78 10.70 21.16 -3.08
C SER A 78 10.91 21.27 -1.57
N THR A 79 11.49 20.24 -0.94
CA THR A 79 11.78 20.25 0.49
C THR A 79 13.19 19.75 0.80
N ASP A 80 13.69 20.11 1.99
CA ASP A 80 14.92 19.52 2.52
C ASP A 80 14.62 18.07 2.92
N PRO A 81 15.37 17.06 2.43
CA PRO A 81 15.14 15.67 2.80
C PRO A 81 15.21 15.42 4.32
N ALA A 82 16.02 16.17 5.07
CA ALA A 82 16.16 15.98 6.51
C ALA A 82 14.89 16.36 7.29
N SER A 83 14.20 17.43 6.89
CA SER A 83 12.91 17.80 7.50
C SER A 83 11.72 17.11 6.81
N CYS A 84 11.84 16.90 5.50
CA CYS A 84 10.82 16.42 4.58
C CYS A 84 9.46 17.06 4.86
N SER A 85 9.40 18.37 4.61
CA SER A 85 8.25 19.21 4.93
C SER A 85 7.13 19.03 3.91
N PRO A 86 5.86 18.93 4.34
CA PRO A 86 4.73 18.72 3.44
C PRO A 86 4.51 19.90 2.49
N GLN A 87 4.06 19.59 1.28
CA GLN A 87 3.62 20.59 0.31
C GLN A 87 2.17 20.32 -0.07
N SER A 88 1.34 21.36 0.02
CA SER A 88 -0.09 21.22 -0.27
C SER A 88 -0.29 20.80 -1.73
N GLY A 89 -1.10 19.77 -1.94
CA GLY A 89 -1.49 19.25 -3.24
C GLY A 89 -0.64 18.09 -3.75
N ASN A 90 0.42 17.71 -3.05
CA ASN A 90 1.29 16.63 -3.50
C ASN A 90 1.83 15.77 -2.34
N VAL A 91 2.66 14.80 -2.71
CA VAL A 91 3.43 13.97 -1.79
C VAL A 91 4.91 14.34 -1.93
N GLN A 92 5.62 14.60 -0.83
CA GLN A 92 7.08 14.70 -0.87
C GLN A 92 7.70 13.37 -0.45
N VAL A 93 8.54 12.79 -1.31
CA VAL A 93 9.27 11.55 -1.03
C VAL A 93 10.73 11.89 -0.73
N CYS A 94 11.22 11.51 0.44
CA CYS A 94 12.52 11.91 0.94
C CYS A 94 13.27 10.71 1.53
N ASN A 95 14.59 10.68 1.38
CA ASN A 95 15.44 9.81 2.18
C ASN A 95 16.44 10.64 2.98
N TYR A 96 16.67 10.22 4.22
CA TYR A 96 17.69 10.80 5.08
C TYR A 96 18.04 9.82 6.20
N ALA A 97 19.15 10.07 6.90
CA ALA A 97 19.49 9.37 8.12
C ALA A 97 18.62 9.89 9.29
N TYR A 98 17.40 9.39 9.43
CA TYR A 98 16.43 9.83 10.43
C TYR A 98 16.65 9.22 11.83
N GLY A 99 17.73 8.45 12.01
CA GLY A 99 18.11 7.86 13.30
C GLY A 99 17.48 6.49 13.55
N ASP A 100 17.87 5.89 14.68
CA ASP A 100 17.35 4.60 15.16
C ASP A 100 16.05 4.85 15.95
N ASN A 101 14.93 4.75 15.25
CA ASN A 101 13.61 5.22 15.70
C ASN A 101 12.52 4.15 15.54
N GLY A 102 12.90 2.94 15.15
CA GLY A 102 12.04 1.76 15.00
C GLY A 102 11.38 1.59 13.64
N TRP A 103 11.67 2.44 12.63
CA TRP A 103 11.00 2.37 11.34
C TRP A 103 11.94 2.46 10.13
N LEU A 104 11.71 1.59 9.14
CA LEU A 104 12.39 1.59 7.84
C LEU A 104 11.89 2.71 6.94
N GLY A 105 10.58 2.96 6.99
CA GLY A 105 9.91 4.05 6.33
C GLY A 105 8.86 4.68 7.25
N LEU A 106 8.47 5.91 6.95
CA LEU A 106 7.41 6.60 7.66
C LEU A 106 6.63 7.51 6.73
N ALA A 107 5.36 7.19 6.55
CA ALA A 107 4.40 8.06 5.91
C ALA A 107 3.69 8.96 6.93
N GLN A 108 3.46 10.21 6.52
CA GLN A 108 2.57 11.12 7.25
C GLN A 108 1.62 11.78 6.27
N ILE A 109 0.34 11.85 6.64
CA ILE A 109 -0.67 12.59 5.92
C ILE A 109 -1.02 13.87 6.67
N TYR A 110 -1.29 14.91 5.91
CA TYR A 110 -1.73 16.20 6.44
C TYR A 110 -3.14 16.43 5.99
N ILE A 111 -4.00 16.73 6.94
CA ILE A 111 -5.43 16.87 6.72
C ILE A 111 -5.87 18.30 6.95
N ARG A 112 -6.80 18.77 6.13
CA ARG A 112 -7.65 19.92 6.49
C ARG A 112 -8.85 19.38 7.30
N ARG A 113 -9.61 20.28 7.94
CA ARG A 113 -10.83 19.97 8.72
C ARG A 113 -11.59 18.75 8.14
N GLY A 114 -11.87 17.76 9.00
CA GLY A 114 -12.49 16.50 8.60
C GLY A 114 -11.46 15.43 8.26
N PHE A 115 -11.63 14.77 7.10
CA PHE A 115 -10.81 13.63 6.69
C PHE A 115 -10.17 13.82 5.30
N THR A 116 -10.07 15.07 4.84
CA THR A 116 -9.50 15.36 3.52
C THR A 116 -7.99 15.55 3.62
N ILE A 117 -7.25 14.66 2.96
CA ILE A 117 -5.81 14.78 2.79
C ILE A 117 -5.53 15.97 1.87
N ILE A 118 -4.59 16.81 2.28
CA ILE A 118 -4.11 17.99 1.55
C ILE A 118 -2.62 17.92 1.21
N ALA A 119 -1.85 17.07 1.90
CA ALA A 119 -0.45 16.81 1.60
C ALA A 119 -0.06 15.45 2.17
N GLY A 120 0.97 14.84 1.60
CA GLY A 120 1.61 13.63 2.12
C GLY A 120 3.13 13.79 2.18
N VAL A 121 3.77 13.03 3.06
CA VAL A 121 5.22 12.82 3.05
C VAL A 121 5.52 11.35 3.23
N ALA A 122 6.49 10.83 2.49
CA ALA A 122 7.02 9.48 2.63
C ALA A 122 8.52 9.60 2.92
N LYS A 123 8.94 9.12 4.09
CA LYS A 123 10.32 9.20 4.57
C LYS A 123 10.97 7.82 4.54
N LEU A 124 12.14 7.72 3.95
CA LEU A 124 12.92 6.48 3.80
C LEU A 124 14.16 6.59 4.68
N ASN A 125 14.34 5.66 5.62
CA ASN A 125 15.33 5.81 6.68
C ASN A 125 16.69 5.20 6.34
N ASP A 126 17.60 6.03 5.85
CA ASP A 126 18.97 5.61 5.55
C ASP A 126 19.74 5.13 6.78
N THR A 127 19.31 5.44 8.01
CA THR A 127 19.95 4.86 9.20
C THR A 127 19.83 3.33 9.19
N TYR A 128 18.69 2.79 8.74
CA TYR A 128 18.51 1.34 8.58
C TYR A 128 18.99 0.83 7.22
N PHE A 129 18.76 1.58 6.14
CA PHE A 129 19.17 1.16 4.79
C PHE A 129 20.67 1.25 4.51
N LYS A 130 21.47 1.68 5.50
CA LYS A 130 22.94 1.47 5.53
C LYS A 130 23.35 0.13 6.15
N LEU A 131 22.43 -0.59 6.79
CA LEU A 131 22.68 -1.93 7.32
C LEU A 131 22.49 -2.95 6.21
N HIS A 132 23.49 -3.82 6.01
CA HIS A 132 23.50 -4.85 4.96
C HIS A 132 22.22 -5.71 4.90
N TYR A 133 21.55 -5.91 6.05
CA TYR A 133 20.30 -6.67 6.09
C TYR A 133 19.15 -5.99 5.31
N TYR A 134 19.03 -4.67 5.40
CA TYR A 134 17.98 -3.89 4.74
C TYR A 134 18.41 -3.31 3.40
N ASP A 135 19.72 -3.19 3.15
CA ASP A 135 20.26 -2.62 1.91
C ASP A 135 20.17 -3.61 0.73
N THR A 136 18.94 -3.93 0.33
CA THR A 136 18.66 -4.72 -0.88
C THR A 136 17.62 -4.02 -1.74
N PRO A 137 17.65 -4.22 -3.07
CA PRO A 137 16.64 -3.65 -3.97
C PRO A 137 15.21 -4.03 -3.59
N ALA A 138 15.00 -5.23 -3.05
CA ALA A 138 13.68 -5.70 -2.64
C ALA A 138 13.15 -4.91 -1.44
N TRP A 139 13.95 -4.74 -0.38
CA TRP A 139 13.56 -3.95 0.79
C TRP A 139 13.32 -2.48 0.44
N ARG A 140 14.19 -1.89 -0.39
CA ARG A 140 14.06 -0.50 -0.85
C ARG A 140 12.79 -0.30 -1.67
N GLN A 141 12.50 -1.20 -2.61
CA GLN A 141 11.27 -1.11 -3.40
C GLN A 141 10.03 -1.28 -2.52
N MET A 142 10.05 -2.25 -1.61
CA MET A 142 8.93 -2.55 -0.73
C MET A 142 8.57 -1.35 0.16
N VAL A 143 9.55 -0.77 0.87
CA VAL A 143 9.29 0.39 1.74
C VAL A 143 8.84 1.60 0.93
N MET A 144 9.45 1.85 -0.24
CA MET A 144 9.06 2.96 -1.12
C MET A 144 7.58 2.85 -1.51
N CYS A 145 7.15 1.67 -1.95
CA CYS A 145 5.76 1.44 -2.35
C CYS A 145 4.79 1.61 -1.17
N GLN A 146 5.12 1.04 0.00
CA GLN A 146 4.26 1.12 1.19
C GLN A 146 4.08 2.56 1.67
N GLU A 147 5.17 3.30 1.85
CA GLU A 147 5.07 4.67 2.38
C GLU A 147 4.33 5.59 1.42
N ILE A 148 4.55 5.44 0.11
CA ILE A 148 3.78 6.17 -0.91
C ILE A 148 2.29 5.79 -0.83
N ALA A 149 1.95 4.50 -0.68
CA ALA A 149 0.57 4.02 -0.54
C ALA A 149 -0.15 4.70 0.65
N HIS A 150 0.53 4.78 1.79
CA HIS A 150 -0.01 5.42 2.99
C HIS A 150 -0.33 6.89 2.76
N THR A 151 0.48 7.61 1.97
CA THR A 151 0.18 9.00 1.62
C THR A 151 -1.09 9.17 0.78
N PHE A 152 -1.56 8.11 0.12
CA PHE A 152 -2.83 8.11 -0.60
C PHE A 152 -4.04 7.88 0.33
N GLY A 153 -3.78 7.54 1.59
CA GLY A 153 -4.80 7.15 2.57
C GLY A 153 -5.10 5.65 2.53
N LEU A 154 -4.13 4.81 2.12
CA LEU A 154 -4.26 3.35 2.18
C LEU A 154 -3.65 2.80 3.48
N ALA A 155 -4.25 1.76 4.06
CA ALA A 155 -3.73 1.02 5.22
C ALA A 155 -2.85 -0.15 4.79
N HIS A 156 -2.07 -0.72 5.72
CA HIS A 156 -1.28 -1.93 5.48
C HIS A 156 -2.19 -3.05 4.95
N GLN A 157 -1.71 -3.76 3.92
CA GLN A 157 -2.36 -4.96 3.36
C GLN A 157 -1.70 -6.24 3.87
N ASP A 158 -0.40 -6.16 4.15
CA ASP A 158 0.41 -7.24 4.72
C ASP A 158 1.50 -6.62 5.61
N GLU A 159 1.66 -7.16 6.82
CA GLU A 159 2.73 -6.81 7.77
C GLU A 159 3.69 -8.01 7.98
N THR A 160 3.53 -9.10 7.21
CA THR A 160 4.36 -10.29 7.30
C THR A 160 5.62 -10.14 6.45
N PHE A 161 6.63 -9.53 7.05
CA PHE A 161 7.94 -9.33 6.43
C PHE A 161 8.75 -10.65 6.36
N SER A 162 8.40 -11.55 5.44
CA SER A 162 9.16 -12.79 5.20
C SER A 162 10.03 -12.70 3.95
N LYS A 163 11.19 -13.38 3.96
CA LYS A 163 12.18 -13.45 2.87
C LYS A 163 11.59 -13.93 1.52
N GLN A 164 10.37 -14.48 1.52
CA GLN A 164 9.70 -15.02 0.34
C GLN A 164 8.92 -13.97 -0.46
N GLU A 165 8.87 -12.71 -0.01
CA GLU A 165 8.50 -11.53 -0.81
C GLU A 165 9.65 -11.06 -1.73
N SER A 166 10.60 -11.96 -2.04
CA SER A 166 11.72 -11.69 -2.93
C SER A 166 11.25 -11.77 -4.38
N GLY A 167 10.81 -10.63 -4.93
CA GLY A 167 10.84 -10.39 -6.39
C GLY A 167 9.53 -10.57 -7.15
N TYR A 168 8.40 -10.69 -6.46
CA TYR A 168 7.08 -10.49 -7.05
C TYR A 168 6.29 -9.62 -6.08
N VAL A 169 6.35 -8.30 -6.26
CA VAL A 169 5.21 -7.45 -5.88
C VAL A 169 4.14 -7.80 -6.93
N ASN A 170 3.53 -8.99 -6.78
CA ASN A 170 2.27 -9.26 -7.47
C ASN A 170 1.41 -8.07 -7.12
N GLY A 171 0.97 -7.38 -8.17
CA GLY A 171 0.32 -6.09 -8.06
C GLY A 171 -0.50 -6.03 -6.80
N LEU A 172 -0.29 -4.96 -6.04
CA LEU A 172 -1.19 -4.48 -5.02
C LEU A 172 -2.56 -4.37 -5.70
N HIS A 173 -3.24 -5.51 -5.76
CA HIS A 173 -4.55 -5.64 -6.36
C HIS A 173 -5.43 -4.87 -5.40
N LYS A 174 -5.85 -3.70 -5.88
CA LYS A 174 -6.95 -2.94 -5.32
C LYS A 174 -8.12 -3.85 -4.95
#